data_AF-R9AMY7-F1
#
_entry.id   AF-R9AMY7-F1
#
_cell.length_a   1.000
_cell.length_b   1.000
_cell.length_c   1.000
_cell.angle_alpha   90.00
_cell.angle_beta   90.00
_cell.angle_gamma   90.00
#
_symmetry.space_group_name_H-M   'P 1'
#
loop_
_entity.id
_entity.type
_entity.pdbx_description
1 polymer ?
#
loop_
_entity_poly.entity_id
_entity_poly.type
_entity_poly.pdbx_seq_one_letter_code
_entity_poly.pdbx_strand_id
1 'polypeptide(L)'
;MNSAQLRPTKPIGGFRGGVLGFCVGFVAASMGGYMYLLEDYRKSNESIKWDIASVRNESLQLNDKFSRIDALEGDFDTLKSTLTEELSVKDTRTNSTITLLRTQRSKDVYTIIRAGY
;
A
#
# COMPACT_ATOMS: atom_id res chain seq x y z
N MET A 1 -68.74 49.92 55.63
CA MET A 1 -67.67 50.03 54.61
C MET A 1 -66.59 49.02 54.95
N ASN A 2 -66.50 47.90 54.24
CA ASN A 2 -65.34 47.00 54.33
C ASN A 2 -65.00 46.50 52.92
N SER A 3 -63.76 46.75 52.54
CA SER A 3 -63.17 46.61 51.22
C SER A 3 -62.95 45.14 50.85
N ALA A 4 -63.77 44.64 49.93
CA ALA A 4 -63.50 43.38 49.23
C ALA A 4 -62.31 43.56 48.29
N GLN A 5 -61.11 43.45 48.84
CA GLN A 5 -59.85 43.49 48.10
C GLN A 5 -59.67 42.15 47.37
N LEU A 6 -60.01 42.12 46.08
CA LEU A 6 -59.76 40.99 45.19
C LEU A 6 -58.25 40.80 45.04
N ARG A 7 -57.72 39.72 45.63
CA ARG A 7 -56.31 39.34 45.59
C ARG A 7 -55.98 38.87 44.16
N PRO A 8 -55.02 39.49 43.44
CA PRO A 8 -54.67 39.04 42.09
C PRO A 8 -53.93 37.70 42.17
N THR A 9 -54.54 36.64 41.65
CA THR A 9 -53.89 35.35 41.46
C THR A 9 -52.86 35.49 40.32
N LYS A 10 -51.57 35.41 40.65
CA LYS A 10 -50.49 35.47 39.67
C LYS A 10 -50.44 34.13 38.92
N PRO A 11 -50.60 34.11 37.59
CA PRO A 11 -50.59 32.87 36.82
C PRO A 11 -49.16 32.31 36.72
N ILE A 12 -48.77 31.48 37.69
CA ILE A 12 -47.50 30.73 37.70
C ILE A 12 -47.53 29.47 36.78
N GLY A 13 -48.51 29.37 35.87
CA GLY A 13 -48.76 28.16 35.07
C GLY A 13 -47.83 27.96 33.88
N GLY A 14 -47.51 29.02 33.12
CA GLY A 14 -46.74 28.90 31.87
C GLY A 14 -45.28 28.48 32.08
N PHE A 15 -44.62 28.99 33.12
CA PHE A 15 -43.21 28.71 33.39
C PHE A 15 -43.00 27.27 33.92
N ARG A 16 -43.93 26.73 34.70
CA ARG A 16 -43.85 25.33 35.20
C ARG A 16 -44.15 24.31 34.11
N GLY A 17 -45.07 24.63 33.19
CA GLY A 17 -45.34 23.82 32.00
C GLY A 17 -44.20 23.86 30.99
N GLY A 18 -43.57 25.02 30.81
CA GLY A 18 -42.40 25.19 29.94
C GLY A 18 -41.20 24.37 30.39
N VAL A 19 -40.88 24.34 31.70
CA VAL A 19 -39.76 23.53 32.22
C VAL A 19 -40.06 22.04 32.10
N LEU A 20 -41.26 21.59 32.45
CA LEU A 20 -41.64 20.17 32.30
C LEU A 20 -41.68 19.75 30.83
N GLY A 21 -42.27 20.56 29.96
CA GLY A 21 -42.30 20.33 28.51
C GLY A 21 -40.91 20.35 27.88
N PHE A 22 -40.03 21.23 28.35
CA PHE A 22 -38.63 21.27 27.95
C PHE A 22 -37.88 20.00 28.37
N CYS A 23 -38.05 19.53 29.61
CA CYS A 23 -37.42 18.28 30.04
C CYS A 23 -37.91 17.07 29.23
N VAL A 24 -39.22 16.96 29.00
CA VAL A 24 -39.79 15.87 28.19
C VAL A 24 -39.32 15.96 26.73
N GLY A 25 -39.33 17.15 26.15
CA GLY A 25 -38.82 17.39 24.79
C GLY A 25 -37.32 17.13 24.67
N PHE A 26 -36.52 17.51 25.67
CA PHE A 26 -35.08 17.29 25.70
C PHE A 26 -34.74 15.80 25.86
N VAL A 27 -35.46 15.06 26.70
CA VAL A 27 -35.30 13.60 26.82
C VAL A 27 -35.74 12.89 25.53
N ALA A 28 -36.85 13.30 24.93
CA ALA A 28 -37.31 12.74 23.66
C ALA A 28 -36.35 13.05 22.50
N ALA A 29 -35.82 14.27 22.44
CA ALA A 29 -34.82 14.68 21.46
C ALA A 29 -33.46 14.00 21.72
N SER A 30 -33.06 13.82 22.98
CA SER A 30 -31.85 13.08 23.37
C SER A 30 -31.99 11.59 23.05
N MET A 31 -33.16 11.00 23.27
CA MET A 31 -33.46 9.61 22.91
C MET A 31 -33.56 9.44 21.39
N GLY A 32 -34.19 10.36 20.68
CA GLY A 32 -34.23 10.38 19.22
C GLY A 32 -32.84 10.55 18.61
N GLY A 33 -32.03 11.44 19.16
CA GLY A 33 -30.62 11.62 18.80
C GLY A 33 -29.79 10.37 19.11
N TYR A 34 -30.02 9.70 20.25
CA TYR A 34 -29.38 8.44 20.58
C TYR A 34 -29.71 7.35 19.56
N MET A 35 -30.98 7.24 19.16
CA MET A 35 -31.42 6.28 18.13
C MET A 35 -30.85 6.62 16.74
N TYR A 36 -30.78 7.90 16.39
CA TYR A 36 -30.21 8.36 15.12
C TYR A 36 -28.69 8.14 15.04
N LEU A 37 -27.97 8.40 16.14
CA LEU A 37 -26.55 8.08 16.25
C LEU A 37 -26.31 6.57 16.15
N LEU A 38 -27.21 5.73 16.67
CA LEU A 38 -27.12 4.27 16.59
C LEU A 38 -27.22 3.74 15.15
N GLU A 39 -28.05 4.35 14.30
CA GLU A 39 -28.15 3.99 12.88
C GLU A 39 -26.89 4.37 12.09
N ASP A 40 -26.36 5.58 12.31
CA ASP A 40 -25.09 6.01 11.68
C ASP A 40 -23.89 5.23 12.22
N TYR A 41 -23.88 4.86 13.51
CA TYR A 41 -22.86 3.97 14.08
C TYR A 41 -22.89 2.58 13.45
N ARG A 42 -24.09 2.06 13.16
CA ARG A 42 -24.25 0.75 12.52
C ARG A 42 -23.78 0.77 11.07
N LYS A 43 -24.13 1.82 10.32
CA LYS A 43 -23.69 2.04 8.93
C LYS A 43 -22.18 2.19 8.81
N SER A 44 -21.55 2.94 9.72
CA SER A 44 -20.10 3.15 9.71
C SER A 44 -19.31 1.90 10.12
N ASN A 45 -19.80 1.11 11.08
CA ASN A 45 -19.17 -0.17 11.44
C ASN A 45 -19.35 -1.27 10.38
N GLU A 46 -20.36 -1.19 9.52
CA GLU A 46 -20.48 -2.04 8.34
C GLU A 46 -19.44 -1.68 7.27
N SER A 47 -19.14 -0.38 7.13
CA SER A 47 -18.07 0.14 6.26
C SER A 47 -16.67 -0.32 6.73
N ILE A 48 -16.37 -0.29 8.03
CA ILE A 48 -15.07 -0.74 8.56
C ILE A 48 -14.87 -2.26 8.37
N LYS A 49 -15.94 -3.06 8.43
CA LYS A 49 -15.86 -4.51 8.15
C LYS A 49 -15.55 -4.82 6.69
N TRP A 50 -16.02 -3.96 5.77
CA TRP A 50 -15.71 -4.07 4.35
C TRP A 50 -14.25 -3.73 4.04
N ASP A 51 -13.69 -2.71 4.70
CA ASP A 51 -12.27 -2.32 4.54
C ASP A 51 -11.28 -3.40 5.01
N ILE A 52 -11.59 -4.15 6.09
CA ILE A 52 -10.70 -5.24 6.56
C ILE A 52 -10.72 -6.42 5.57
N ALA A 53 -11.86 -6.69 4.95
CA ALA A 53 -12.00 -7.78 3.99
C ALA A 53 -11.32 -7.46 2.64
N SER A 54 -11.42 -6.22 2.15
CA SER A 54 -10.75 -5.77 0.93
C SER A 54 -9.23 -5.70 1.11
N VAL A 55 -8.74 -5.11 2.20
CA VAL A 55 -7.29 -4.99 2.47
C VAL A 55 -6.62 -6.35 2.68
N ARG A 56 -7.32 -7.35 3.26
CA ARG A 56 -6.81 -8.72 3.37
C ARG A 56 -6.63 -9.38 2.00
N ASN A 57 -7.58 -9.18 1.09
CA ASN A 57 -7.51 -9.75 -0.26
C ASN A 57 -6.42 -9.08 -1.11
N GLU A 58 -6.17 -7.80 -0.89
CA GLU A 58 -5.06 -7.07 -1.50
C GLU A 58 -3.70 -7.51 -0.93
N SER A 59 -3.61 -7.77 0.38
CA SER A 59 -2.39 -8.29 1.02
C SER A 59 -2.00 -9.68 0.50
N LEU A 60 -2.97 -10.55 0.24
CA LEU A 60 -2.72 -11.87 -0.37
C LEU A 60 -2.22 -11.76 -1.81
N GLN A 61 -2.76 -10.83 -2.59
CA GLN A 61 -2.31 -10.58 -3.97
C GLN A 61 -0.94 -9.88 -4.02
N LEU A 62 -0.59 -9.06 -3.02
CA LEU A 62 0.75 -8.47 -2.91
C LEU A 62 1.82 -9.54 -2.67
N ASN A 63 1.55 -10.56 -1.84
CA ASN A 63 2.48 -11.68 -1.64
C ASN A 63 2.78 -12.46 -2.93
N ASP A 64 1.78 -12.67 -3.80
CA ASP A 64 1.99 -13.31 -5.11
C ASP A 64 2.88 -12.46 -6.02
N LYS A 65 2.68 -11.13 -5.99
CA LYS A 65 3.55 -10.19 -6.74
C LYS A 65 4.99 -10.24 -6.22
N PHE A 66 5.23 -10.33 -4.91
CA PHE A 66 6.58 -10.47 -4.35
C PHE A 66 7.25 -11.77 -4.82
N SER A 67 6.55 -12.91 -4.78
CA SER A 67 7.12 -14.18 -5.26
C SER A 67 7.53 -14.13 -6.73
N ARG A 68 6.76 -13.42 -7.57
CA ARG A 68 7.11 -13.22 -8.98
C ARG A 68 8.28 -12.26 -9.18
N ILE A 69 8.43 -11.26 -8.31
CA ILE A 69 9.57 -10.33 -8.30
C ILE A 69 10.85 -11.08 -7.91
N ASP A 70 10.80 -11.91 -6.87
CA ASP A 70 11.95 -12.73 -6.43
C ASP A 70 12.43 -13.69 -7.54
N ALA A 71 11.49 -14.32 -8.24
CA ALA A 71 11.82 -15.17 -9.38
C ALA A 71 12.46 -14.38 -10.54
N LEU A 72 11.96 -13.17 -10.82
CA LEU A 72 12.49 -12.31 -11.87
C LEU A 72 13.91 -11.81 -11.55
N GLU A 73 14.20 -11.54 -10.28
CA GLU A 73 15.53 -11.17 -9.82
C GLU A 73 16.53 -12.34 -9.97
N GLY A 74 16.10 -13.56 -9.65
CA GLY A 74 16.92 -14.77 -9.86
C GLY A 74 17.24 -15.07 -11.34
N ASP A 75 16.27 -14.90 -12.23
CA ASP A 75 16.47 -15.04 -13.67
C ASP A 75 17.43 -13.98 -14.21
N PHE A 76 17.32 -12.74 -13.71
CA PHE A 76 18.20 -11.64 -14.08
C PHE A 76 19.66 -11.90 -13.64
N ASP A 77 19.87 -12.39 -12.42
CA ASP A 77 21.19 -12.75 -11.92
C ASP A 77 21.82 -13.90 -12.70
N THR A 78 21.03 -14.91 -13.05
CA THR A 78 21.48 -16.04 -13.88
C THR A 78 21.85 -15.59 -15.30
N LEU A 79 21.03 -14.70 -15.88
CA LEU A 79 21.32 -14.12 -17.19
C LEU A 79 22.60 -13.27 -17.14
N LYS A 80 22.78 -12.47 -16.09
CA LYS A 80 23.98 -11.64 -15.87
C LYS A 80 25.24 -12.49 -15.70
N SER A 81 25.19 -13.58 -14.94
CA SER A 81 26.34 -14.48 -14.78
C SER A 81 26.69 -15.19 -16.08
N THR A 82 25.69 -15.66 -16.83
CA THR A 82 25.88 -16.30 -18.15
C THR A 82 26.53 -15.33 -19.15
N LEU A 83 26.06 -14.07 -19.20
CA LEU A 83 26.67 -13.05 -20.05
C LEU A 83 28.12 -12.76 -19.65
N THR A 84 28.41 -12.73 -18.35
CA THR A 84 29.77 -12.52 -17.82
C THR A 84 30.69 -13.69 -18.17
N GLU A 85 30.18 -14.92 -18.10
CA GLU A 85 30.90 -16.13 -18.48
C GLU A 85 31.20 -16.16 -19.99
N GLU A 86 30.20 -15.92 -20.84
CA GLU A 86 30.35 -15.87 -22.30
C GLU A 86 31.36 -14.81 -22.75
N LEU A 87 31.35 -13.63 -22.11
CA LEU A 87 32.34 -12.58 -22.38
C LEU A 87 33.76 -13.04 -22.00
N SER A 88 33.93 -13.65 -20.82
CA SER A 88 35.22 -14.16 -20.35
C SER A 88 35.76 -15.28 -21.24
N VAL A 89 34.89 -16.21 -21.67
CA VAL A 89 35.23 -17.30 -22.58
C VAL A 89 35.66 -16.76 -23.95
N LYS A 90 34.93 -15.77 -24.48
CA LYS A 90 35.24 -15.16 -25.79
C LYS A 90 36.56 -14.39 -25.77
N ASP A 91 36.84 -13.66 -24.70
CA ASP A 91 38.11 -12.95 -24.52
C ASP A 91 39.28 -13.94 -24.43
N THR A 92 39.11 -15.02 -23.66
CA THR A 92 40.12 -16.07 -23.51
C THR A 92 40.42 -16.76 -24.85
N ARG A 93 39.37 -17.10 -25.62
CA ARG A 93 39.49 -17.71 -26.95
C ARG A 93 40.17 -16.79 -27.96
N THR A 94 39.82 -15.50 -27.93
CA THR A 94 40.42 -14.48 -28.79
C THR A 94 41.90 -14.33 -28.49
N ASN A 95 42.28 -14.21 -27.21
CA ASN A 95 43.67 -14.12 -26.79
C ASN A 95 44.49 -15.37 -27.15
N SER A 96 43.90 -16.56 -27.02
CA SER A 96 44.54 -17.83 -27.42
C SER A 96 44.83 -17.84 -28.92
N THR A 97 43.84 -17.47 -29.74
CA THR A 97 43.99 -17.42 -31.20
C THR A 97 45.06 -16.41 -31.62
N ILE A 98 45.05 -15.22 -31.03
CA ILE A 98 46.07 -14.19 -31.29
C ILE A 98 47.48 -14.70 -30.96
N THR A 99 47.63 -15.44 -29.86
CA THR A 99 48.92 -15.99 -29.43
C THR A 99 49.44 -17.05 -30.41
N LEU A 100 48.55 -17.90 -30.91
CA LEU A 100 48.89 -18.90 -31.91
C LEU A 100 49.30 -18.25 -33.24
N LEU A 101 48.54 -17.25 -33.70
CA LEU A 101 48.86 -16.52 -34.93
C LEU A 101 50.23 -15.82 -34.84
N ARG A 102 50.55 -15.20 -33.70
CA ARG A 102 51.86 -14.59 -33.46
C ARG A 102 52.99 -15.61 -33.52
N THR A 103 52.80 -16.77 -32.91
CA THR A 103 53.79 -17.86 -32.92
C THR A 103 53.99 -18.43 -34.32
N GLN A 104 52.90 -18.66 -35.07
CA GLN A 104 52.97 -19.17 -36.43
C GLN A 104 53.69 -18.17 -37.34
N ARG A 105 53.30 -16.90 -37.30
CA ARG A 105 53.97 -15.82 -38.04
C ARG A 105 55.47 -15.75 -37.75
N SER A 106 55.88 -15.95 -36.50
CA SER A 106 57.30 -15.97 -36.13
C SER A 106 58.06 -17.15 -36.75
N LYS A 107 57.47 -18.36 -36.75
CA LYS A 107 58.05 -19.55 -37.39
C LYS A 107 58.17 -19.40 -38.91
N ASP A 108 57.13 -18.87 -39.55
CA ASP A 108 57.11 -18.65 -40.99
C ASP A 108 58.20 -17.64 -41.40
N VAL A 109 58.31 -16.52 -40.66
CA VAL A 109 59.37 -15.52 -40.89
C VAL A 109 60.77 -16.13 -40.74
N TYR A 110 61.01 -16.92 -39.68
CA TYR A 110 62.30 -17.57 -39.48
C TYR A 110 62.67 -18.53 -40.62
N THR A 111 61.68 -19.26 -41.14
CA THR A 111 61.87 -20.21 -42.24
C THR A 111 62.20 -19.49 -43.55
N ILE A 112 61.50 -18.38 -43.85
CA ILE A 112 61.75 -17.57 -45.05
C ILE A 112 63.16 -16.96 -45.01
N ILE A 113 63.58 -16.42 -43.86
CA ILE A 113 64.93 -15.87 -43.69
C ILE A 113 65.98 -16.97 -43.89
N ARG A 114 65.78 -18.15 -43.31
CA ARG A 114 66.72 -19.28 -43.43
C ARG A 114 66.82 -19.86 -44.84
N ALA A 115 65.73 -19.87 -45.61
CA ALA A 115 65.72 -20.39 -46.98
C ALA A 115 66.32 -19.43 -48.02
N GLY A 116 66.51 -18.15 -47.67
CA GLY A 116 67.08 -17.12 -48.54
C GLY A 116 68.59 -16.90 -48.41
N TYR A 117 69.27 -17.68 -47.57
CA TYR A 117 70.74 -17.71 -47.43
C TYR A 117 71.33 -19.00 -47.99
#